data_AF-A0A837AFF0-F1
#
_entry.id   AF-A0A837AFF0-F1
#
_cell.length_a   1.000
_cell.length_b   1.000
_cell.length_c   1.000
_cell.angle_alpha   90.00
_cell.angle_beta   90.00
_cell.angle_gamma   90.00
#
_symmetry.space_group_name_H-M   'P 1'
#
loop_
_entity.id
_entity.type
_entity.pdbx_description
1 polymer ?
#
loop_
_entity_poly.entity_id
_entity_poly.type
_entity_poly.pdbx_seq_one_letter_code
_entity_poly.pdbx_strand_id
1 'polypeptide(L)' 'MIHNKQRIFEHLENKAQQVIDSSLTPFECLKHMNELSGAIDILVKCHIFDEKQDIDKAFDILEQVTTFAQDSLTEVD' A
#
# COMPACT_ATOMS: atom_id res chain seq x y z
N MET A 1 10.82 -18.55 6.32
CA MET A 1 10.74 -17.09 6.10
C MET A 1 10.04 -16.72 4.80
N ILE A 2 10.35 -17.37 3.66
CA ILE A 2 9.74 -17.07 2.35
C ILE A 2 8.19 -17.12 2.37
N HIS A 3 7.58 -18.16 2.95
CA HIS A 3 6.11 -18.25 3.07
C HIS A 3 5.47 -17.17 3.96
N ASN A 4 6.20 -16.58 4.90
CA ASN A 4 5.67 -15.47 5.70
C ASN A 4 5.67 -14.17 4.90
N LYS A 5 6.70 -13.92 4.07
CA LYS A 5 6.76 -12.72 3.21
C LYS A 5 5.61 -12.71 2.20
N GLN A 6 5.34 -13.84 1.53
CA GLN A 6 4.21 -13.96 0.61
C GLN A 6 2.86 -13.62 1.27
N ARG A 7 2.58 -14.18 2.46
CA ARG A 7 1.34 -13.88 3.19
C ARG A 7 1.24 -12.41 3.61
N ILE A 8 2.37 -11.77 3.94
CA ILE A 8 2.41 -10.33 4.24
C ILE A 8 2.09 -9.52 2.99
N PHE A 9 2.68 -9.85 1.83
CA PHE A 9 2.36 -9.18 0.57
C PHE A 9 0.90 -9.36 0.18
N GLU A 10 0.36 -10.57 0.24
CA GLU A 10 -1.07 -10.81 -0.01
C GLU A 10 -1.94 -9.96 0.92
N HIS A 11 -1.56 -9.81 2.19
CA HIS A 11 -2.29 -8.96 3.12
C HIS A 11 -2.22 -7.47 2.75
N LEU A 12 -1.04 -6.97 2.37
CA LEU A 12 -0.83 -5.59 1.94
C LEU A 12 -1.61 -5.29 0.65
N GLU A 13 -1.56 -6.19 -0.34
CA GLU A 13 -2.29 -6.10 -1.61
C GLU A 13 -3.81 -6.06 -1.36
N ASN A 14 -4.33 -6.97 -0.51
CA ASN A 14 -5.75 -6.97 -0.14
C ASN A 14 -6.15 -5.68 0.57
N LYS A 15 -5.30 -5.13 1.44
CA LYS A 15 -5.59 -3.87 2.12
C LYS A 15 -5.57 -2.70 1.14
N ALA A 16 -4.61 -2.64 0.22
CA ALA A 16 -4.57 -1.63 -0.83
C ALA A 16 -5.83 -1.67 -1.70
N GLN A 17 -6.26 -2.87 -2.14
CA GLN A 17 -7.47 -3.03 -2.93
C GLN A 17 -8.72 -2.60 -2.15
N GLN A 18 -8.82 -2.96 -0.87
CA GLN A 18 -9.92 -2.49 -0.02
C GLN A 18 -9.98 -0.97 0.06
N VAL A 19 -8.83 -0.30 0.15
CA VAL A 19 -8.78 1.17 0.17
C VAL A 19 -9.30 1.75 -1.14
N ILE A 20 -8.89 1.19 -2.27
CA ILE A 20 -9.35 1.60 -3.60
C ILE A 20 -10.87 1.39 -3.73
N ASP A 21 -11.38 0.23 -3.31
CA ASP A 21 -12.79 -0.13 -3.49
C ASP A 21 -13.74 0.59 -2.52
N SER A 22 -13.27 0.98 -1.33
CA SER A 22 -14.12 1.52 -0.26
C SER A 22 -14.00 3.02 -0.02
N SER A 23 -12.92 3.65 -0.50
CA SER A 23 -12.75 5.09 -0.30
C SER A 23 -13.63 5.86 -1.27
N LEU A 24 -14.60 6.60 -0.74
CA LEU A 24 -15.50 7.44 -1.54
C LEU A 24 -14.88 8.80 -1.85
N THR A 25 -13.81 9.16 -1.14
CA THR A 25 -13.14 10.44 -1.28
C THR A 25 -11.62 10.29 -1.28
N PRO A 26 -10.89 11.18 -1.98
CA PRO A 26 -9.43 11.20 -1.95
C PRO A 26 -8.84 11.32 -0.54
N PHE A 27 -9.52 12.02 0.38
CA PHE A 27 -9.07 12.15 1.76
C PHE A 27 -9.08 10.82 2.52
N GLU A 28 -10.11 9.99 2.32
CA GLU A 28 -10.16 8.64 2.88
C GLU A 28 -9.05 7.76 2.30
N CYS A 29 -8.80 7.84 1.00
CA CYS A 29 -7.65 7.15 0.38
C CYS A 29 -6.33 7.54 1.04
N LEU A 30 -6.07 8.84 1.20
CA LEU A 30 -4.83 9.36 1.79
C LEU A 30 -4.65 8.91 3.25
N LYS A 31 -5.73 8.85 4.03
CA LYS A 31 -5.68 8.35 5.41
C LYS A 31 -5.25 6.88 5.44
N HIS A 32 -5.87 6.04 4.63
CA HIS A 32 -5.53 4.62 4.60
C HIS A 32 -4.17 4.34 3.96
N MET A 33 -3.76 5.14 2.99
CA MET A 33 -2.41 5.13 2.44
C MET A 33 -1.36 5.39 3.53
N ASN A 34 -1.61 6.33 4.43
CA ASN A 34 -0.71 6.61 5.56
C ASN A 34 -0.60 5.43 6.55
N GLU A 35 -1.69 4.68 6.76
CA GLU A 35 -1.65 3.45 7.55
C GLU A 35 -0.84 2.35 6.85
N LEU A 36 -1.00 2.22 5.53
CA LEU A 36 -0.27 1.23 4.73
C LEU A 36 1.23 1.54 4.68
N SER A 37 1.58 2.82 4.49
CA SER A 37 2.98 3.27 4.47
C SER A 37 3.66 3.06 5.83
N GLY A 38 2.96 3.33 6.93
CA GLY A 38 3.47 3.04 8.28
C GLY A 38 3.71 1.55 8.54
N ALA A 39 2.83 0.67 8.03
CA ALA A 39 3.04 -0.77 8.12
C ALA A 39 4.28 -1.23 7.34
N ILE A 40 4.47 -0.72 6.11
CA ILE A 40 5.63 -1.03 5.28
C ILE A 40 6.93 -0.53 5.93
N ASP A 41 6.93 0.69 6.49
CA ASP A 41 8.09 1.24 7.22
C ASP A 41 8.53 0.33 8.37
N ILE A 42 7.57 -0.22 9.14
CA ILE A 42 7.87 -1.19 10.20
C ILE A 42 8.47 -2.49 9.62
N LEU A 43 7.91 -3.01 8.53
CA LEU A 43 8.42 -4.24 7.90
C LEU A 43 9.85 -4.08 7.38
N VAL A 44 10.20 -2.92 6.85
CA VAL A 44 11.57 -2.59 6.42
C VAL A 44 12.49 -2.44 7.64
N LYS A 45 12.10 -1.65 8.65
CA LYS A 45 12.91 -1.41 9.86
C LYS A 45 13.15 -2.68 10.68
N CYS A 46 12.21 -3.61 10.68
CA CYS A 46 12.35 -4.92 11.33
C CYS A 46 13.13 -5.94 10.48
N HIS A 47 13.70 -5.54 9.34
CA HIS A 47 14.38 -6.44 8.39
C HIS A 47 13.51 -7.63 7.94
N ILE A 48 12.19 -7.43 7.88
CA ILE A 48 11.27 -8.41 7.27
C ILE A 48 11.28 -8.24 5.76
N PHE A 49 11.35 -6.99 5.27
CA PHE A 49 11.68 -6.65 3.89
C PHE A 49 13.13 -6.15 3.85
N ASP A 50 14.06 -7.08 3.72
CA ASP A 50 15.51 -6.86 3.74
C ASP A 50 16.15 -6.90 2.34
N GLU A 51 15.45 -7.49 1.38
CA GLU A 51 15.88 -7.54 -0.01
C GLU A 51 15.29 -6.37 -0.80
N LYS A 52 16.06 -5.84 -1.75
CA LYS A 52 15.61 -4.74 -2.62
C LYS A 52 14.27 -5.08 -3.30
N GLN A 53 14.11 -6.31 -3.78
CA GLN A 53 12.89 -6.76 -4.45
C GLN A 53 11.65 -6.70 -3.54
N ASP A 54 11.81 -6.93 -2.24
CA ASP A 54 10.69 -6.87 -1.30
C ASP A 54 10.27 -5.42 -1.06
N ILE A 55 11.26 -4.53 -0.93
CA ILE A 55 11.06 -3.10 -0.75
C ILE A 55 10.39 -2.51 -1.99
N ASP A 56 10.92 -2.81 -3.19
CA ASP A 56 10.36 -2.37 -4.47
C ASP A 56 8.89 -2.83 -4.58
N LYS A 57 8.61 -4.11 -4.31
CA LYS A 57 7.24 -4.63 -4.32
C LYS A 57 6.31 -3.93 -3.31
N ALA A 58 6.81 -3.60 -2.12
CA ALA A 58 6.01 -2.88 -1.13
C ALA A 58 5.70 -1.44 -1.58
N PHE A 59 6.63 -0.78 -2.26
CA PHE A 59 6.39 0.53 -2.87
C PHE A 59 5.40 0.46 -4.03
N ASP A 60 5.45 -0.56 -4.89
CA ASP A 60 4.48 -0.75 -5.97
C ASP A 60 3.03 -0.85 -5.45
N ILE A 61 2.83 -1.44 -4.27
CA ILE A 61 1.52 -1.51 -3.61
C ILE A 61 1.06 -0.12 -3.13
N LEU A 62 1.97 0.70 -2.60
CA LEU A 62 1.66 2.07 -2.20
C LEU A 62 1.33 2.94 -3.41
N GLU A 63 2.08 2.76 -4.51
CA GLU A 63 1.90 3.52 -5.75
C GLU A 63 0.52 3.31 -6.37
N GLN A 64 -0.04 2.08 -6.28
CA GLN A 64 -1.40 1.79 -6.74
C GLN A 64 -2.44 2.64 -6.00
N VAL A 65 -2.30 2.77 -4.67
CA VAL A 65 -3.24 3.57 -3.85
C VAL A 65 -3.06 5.07 -4.11
N THR A 66 -1.83 5.55 -4.27
CA THR A 66 -1.58 6.97 -4.59
C THR A 66 -2.11 7.35 -5.97
N THR A 67 -1.94 6.47 -6.96
CA THR A 67 -2.41 6.71 -8.33
C THR A 67 -3.93 6.82 -8.35
N PHE A 68 -4.64 5.88 -7.72
CA PHE A 68 -6.10 5.95 -7.60
C PHE A 68 -6.58 7.23 -6.91
N ALA A 69 -5.92 7.64 -5.81
CA ALA A 69 -6.28 8.85 -5.09
C ALA A 69 -6.06 10.12 -5.95
N GLN A 70 -5.00 10.14 -6.78
CA GLN A 70 -4.72 11.23 -7.71
C GLN A 70 -5.72 11.28 -8.85
N ASP A 71 -6.05 10.14 -9.45
CA ASP A 71 -7.04 10.07 -10.53
C ASP A 71 -8.42 10.52 -10.02
N SER A 72 -8.79 10.11 -8.80
CA SER A 72 -10.03 10.54 -8.13
C SER A 72 -10.09 12.04 -7.81
N LEU A 73 -8.94 12.73 -7.73
CA LEU A 73 -8.89 14.19 -7.58
C LEU A 73 -9.04 14.91 -8.93
N THR A 74 -8.75 14.23 -10.03
CA THR A 74 -8.68 14.83 -11.38
C THR A 74 -10.02 14.72 -12.11
N GLU A 75 -10.92 13.82 -11.70
CA GLU A 75 -12.29 13.69 -12.24
C GLU A 75 -13.28 14.76 -11.76
N VAL A 76 -12.82 15.83 -11.11
CA VAL A 76 -13.63 16.99 -10.73
C VAL A 76 -13.44 18.10 -11.77
N ASP A 77 -14.02 17.91 -12.96
CA ASP A 77 -14.28 18.96 -13.96
C ASP A 77 -15.79 19.27 -14.05
#